data_AF-A0A6C0LVI4-F1
#
_entry.id   AF-A0A6C0LVI4-F1
#
_cell.length_a   1.000
_cell.length_b   1.000
_cell.length_c   1.000
_cell.angle_alpha   90.00
_cell.angle_beta   90.00
_cell.angle_gamma   90.00
#
_symmetry.space_group_name_H-M   'P 1'
#
loop_
_entity.id
_entity.type
_entity.pdbx_description
1 polymer ?
#
loop_
_entity_poly.entity_id
_entity_poly.type
_entity_poly.pdbx_seq_one_letter_code
_entity_poly.pdbx_strand_id
1 'polypeptide(L)'
;MDLVFRANNVYTRSYIYKIEKKNNYEIYIKVMIAHMDMDTENTDNNQMAMLVNMVKDLHEKYNTLESQYKHMEEQIQNSDTKQKRSRIDEDKYLNTTKDVNYSEFLDELVINDDHLRLYYDHSYEDAFIKTFERVISFTDAKNIPLYRTDAKKLMYYENGKWEPWTKIQIENFVFKVHHKIMHQVMIWQQEHSNELEYKESLQQWFHELLKKLTNRKAFSVDKVKRRLIGILNFDNNIDD
;
A
#
# COMPACT_ATOMS: atom_id res chain seq x y z
N MET A 1 32.88 -2.50 -8.22
CA MET A 1 33.17 -1.21 -7.55
C MET A 1 32.43 -0.01 -8.18
N ASP A 2 31.62 -0.17 -9.24
CA ASP A 2 31.06 0.96 -10.00
C ASP A 2 29.60 1.38 -9.66
N LEU A 3 28.86 0.62 -8.84
CA LEU A 3 27.47 0.96 -8.51
C LEU A 3 27.36 1.93 -7.31
N VAL A 4 28.33 1.90 -6.39
CA VAL A 4 28.36 2.79 -5.21
C VAL A 4 28.76 4.21 -5.61
N PHE A 5 29.60 4.38 -6.63
CA PHE A 5 30.02 5.69 -7.12
C PHE A 5 28.91 6.43 -7.89
N ARG A 6 28.01 5.70 -8.58
CA ARG A 6 26.85 6.31 -9.27
C ARG A 6 25.73 6.73 -8.31
N ALA A 7 25.49 5.97 -7.23
CA ALA A 7 24.47 6.31 -6.24
C ALA A 7 24.84 7.58 -5.45
N ASN A 8 26.11 7.73 -5.05
CA ASN A 8 26.56 8.94 -4.35
C ASN A 8 26.42 10.19 -5.23
N ASN A 9 26.68 10.11 -6.54
CA ASN A 9 26.61 11.28 -7.42
C ASN A 9 25.18 11.85 -7.63
N VAL A 10 24.15 11.01 -7.55
CA VAL A 10 22.74 11.44 -7.68
C VAL A 10 22.22 12.07 -6.40
N TYR A 11 22.59 11.53 -5.23
CA TYR A 11 22.22 12.12 -3.94
C TYR A 11 22.93 13.46 -3.70
N THR A 12 24.21 13.57 -4.03
CA THR A 12 24.93 14.85 -3.89
C THR A 12 24.39 15.92 -4.85
N ARG A 13 24.04 15.56 -6.10
CA ARG A 13 23.42 16.51 -7.04
C ARG A 13 22.01 16.94 -6.60
N SER A 14 21.19 16.04 -6.07
CA SER A 14 19.86 16.37 -5.52
C SER A 14 19.96 17.28 -4.29
N TYR A 15 20.95 17.06 -3.43
CA TYR A 15 21.20 17.87 -2.24
C TYR A 15 21.78 19.25 -2.59
N ILE A 16 22.73 19.32 -3.52
CA ILE A 16 23.28 20.58 -4.05
C ILE A 16 22.17 21.38 -4.75
N TYR A 17 21.32 20.74 -5.57
CA TYR A 17 20.21 21.42 -6.24
C TYR A 17 19.13 21.93 -5.27
N LYS A 18 18.89 21.21 -4.15
CA LYS A 18 18.02 21.68 -3.06
C LYS A 18 18.62 22.85 -2.29
N ILE A 19 19.93 22.84 -2.03
CA ILE A 19 20.64 23.94 -1.35
C ILE A 19 20.72 25.17 -2.25
N GLU A 20 21.02 25.02 -3.53
CA GLU A 20 21.07 26.12 -4.51
C GLU A 20 19.69 26.76 -4.70
N LYS A 21 18.59 25.97 -4.73
CA LYS A 21 17.23 26.53 -4.72
C LYS A 21 16.94 27.29 -3.43
N LYS A 22 17.28 26.74 -2.26
CA LYS A 22 17.03 27.39 -0.96
C LYS A 22 17.79 28.73 -0.85
N ASN A 23 19.06 28.76 -1.25
CA ASN A 23 19.86 29.99 -1.28
C ASN A 23 19.33 31.00 -2.30
N ASN A 24 18.86 30.57 -3.47
CA ASN A 24 18.26 31.47 -4.44
C ASN A 24 16.95 32.09 -3.95
N TYR A 25 16.06 31.35 -3.27
CA TYR A 25 14.85 31.92 -2.69
C TYR A 25 15.16 32.94 -1.58
N GLU A 26 16.16 32.67 -0.74
CA GLU A 26 16.57 33.60 0.32
C GLU A 26 17.17 34.89 -0.26
N ILE A 27 17.95 34.79 -1.35
CA ILE A 27 18.47 35.95 -2.09
C ILE A 27 17.32 36.73 -2.74
N TYR A 28 16.37 36.06 -3.38
CA TYR A 28 15.20 36.73 -3.98
C TYR A 28 14.35 37.48 -2.96
N ILE A 29 14.16 36.91 -1.76
CA ILE A 29 13.44 37.57 -0.67
C ILE A 29 14.22 38.77 -0.13
N LYS A 30 15.54 38.65 0.08
CA LYS A 30 16.38 39.78 0.51
C LYS A 30 16.44 40.90 -0.53
N VAL A 31 16.48 40.55 -1.83
CA VAL A 31 16.44 41.51 -2.94
C VAL A 31 15.06 42.18 -3.03
N MET A 32 13.96 41.45 -2.84
CA MET A 32 12.62 42.05 -2.80
C MET A 32 12.45 42.98 -1.60
N ILE A 33 12.95 42.62 -0.42
CA ILE A 33 12.94 43.50 0.76
C ILE A 33 13.78 44.76 0.49
N ALA A 34 14.97 44.63 -0.13
CA ALA A 34 15.81 45.77 -0.47
C ALA A 34 15.22 46.68 -1.57
N HIS A 35 14.42 46.13 -2.50
CA HIS A 35 13.69 46.92 -3.50
C HIS A 35 12.41 47.56 -2.94
N MET A 36 11.84 47.00 -1.86
CA MET A 36 10.71 47.59 -1.13
C MET A 36 11.10 48.83 -0.32
N ASP A 37 12.40 49.06 -0.05
CA ASP A 37 12.90 50.29 0.58
C ASP A 37 13.11 51.45 -0.41
N MET A 38 12.94 51.23 -1.73
CA MET A 38 13.29 52.25 -2.74
C MET A 38 12.15 52.82 -3.59
N ASP A 39 10.90 52.37 -3.47
CA ASP A 39 9.78 53.01 -4.18
C ASP A 39 8.48 52.94 -3.35
N THR A 40 8.21 53.98 -2.55
CA THR A 40 6.88 54.20 -1.95
C THR A 40 6.43 55.64 -2.18
N GLU A 41 6.18 55.98 -3.44
CA GLU A 41 5.24 57.05 -3.78
C GLU A 41 4.00 56.42 -4.46
N ASN A 42 2.85 56.53 -3.78
CA ASN A 42 1.49 56.28 -4.26
C ASN A 42 1.00 54.83 -4.47
N THR A 43 1.05 54.00 -3.43
CA THR A 43 0.04 52.93 -3.24
C THR A 43 -0.53 53.00 -1.83
N ASP A 44 -1.85 52.84 -1.69
CA ASP A 44 -2.62 52.98 -0.44
C ASP A 44 -1.90 52.31 0.75
N ASN A 45 -1.31 53.13 1.64
CA ASN A 45 -0.48 52.71 2.77
C ASN A 45 -1.13 51.61 3.64
N ASN A 46 -2.46 51.54 3.67
CA ASN A 46 -3.20 50.50 4.39
C ASN A 46 -3.14 49.12 3.75
N GLN A 47 -3.19 49.01 2.41
CA GLN A 47 -3.11 47.71 1.73
C GLN A 47 -1.70 47.13 1.81
N MET A 48 -0.68 47.99 1.72
CA MET A 48 0.71 47.60 1.88
C MET A 48 1.01 47.13 3.31
N ALA A 49 0.52 47.84 4.32
CA ALA A 49 0.63 47.40 5.71
C ALA A 49 -0.07 46.06 5.96
N MET A 50 -1.23 45.83 5.34
CA MET A 50 -1.96 44.57 5.43
C MET A 50 -1.19 43.41 4.80
N LEU A 51 -0.58 43.62 3.63
CA LEU A 51 0.26 42.62 2.96
C LEU A 51 1.51 42.28 3.78
N VAL A 52 2.18 43.28 4.36
CA VAL A 52 3.34 43.08 5.23
C VAL A 52 2.96 42.25 6.46
N ASN A 53 1.81 42.51 7.07
CA ASN A 53 1.31 41.72 8.20
C ASN A 53 0.96 40.27 7.78
N MET A 54 0.32 40.08 6.63
CA MET A 54 0.06 38.72 6.12
C MET A 54 1.35 37.93 5.85
N VAL A 55 2.39 38.58 5.33
CA VAL A 55 3.69 37.96 5.09
C VAL A 55 4.38 37.58 6.41
N LYS A 56 4.29 38.43 7.45
CA LYS A 56 4.79 38.11 8.80
C LYS A 56 4.05 36.91 9.40
N ASP A 57 2.72 36.90 9.36
CA ASP A 57 1.90 35.78 9.84
C ASP A 57 2.23 34.47 9.12
N LEU A 58 2.44 34.52 7.80
CA LEU A 58 2.84 33.36 7.01
C LEU A 58 4.25 32.87 7.39
N HIS A 59 5.18 33.79 7.65
CA HIS A 59 6.53 33.45 8.07
C HIS A 59 6.55 32.80 9.46
N GLU A 60 5.77 33.31 10.40
CA GLU A 60 5.63 32.72 11.73
C GLU A 60 4.99 31.33 11.69
N LYS A 61 3.93 31.16 10.89
CA LYS A 61 3.31 29.84 10.65
C LYS A 61 4.28 28.85 10.02
N TYR A 62 5.07 29.30 9.04
CA TYR A 62 6.10 28.48 8.42
C TYR A 62 7.16 28.04 9.42
N ASN A 63 7.70 28.95 10.24
CA ASN A 63 8.70 28.63 11.25
C ASN A 63 8.16 27.67 12.30
N THR A 64 6.89 27.83 12.69
CA THR A 64 6.19 26.90 13.60
C THR A 64 6.08 25.51 12.98
N LEU A 65 5.67 25.43 11.72
CA LEU A 65 5.54 24.17 11.00
C LEU A 65 6.91 23.49 10.81
N GLU A 66 7.96 24.25 10.50
CA GLU A 66 9.33 23.72 10.39
C GLU A 66 9.84 23.19 11.74
N SER A 67 9.52 23.87 12.85
CA SER A 67 9.84 23.39 14.19
C SER A 67 9.09 22.11 14.55
N GLN A 68 7.79 22.03 14.25
CA GLN A 68 6.99 20.81 14.44
C GLN A 68 7.51 19.65 13.59
N TYR A 69 7.87 19.91 12.33
CA TYR A 69 8.43 18.92 11.44
C TYR A 69 9.77 18.38 11.96
N LYS A 70 10.69 19.25 12.40
CA LYS A 70 11.95 18.84 13.03
C LYS A 70 11.71 18.03 14.29
N HIS A 71 10.77 18.43 15.14
CA HIS A 71 10.43 17.67 16.33
C HIS A 71 9.87 16.29 15.99
N MET A 72 9.03 16.19 14.96
CA MET A 72 8.50 14.92 14.48
C MET A 72 9.58 14.03 13.85
N GLU A 73 10.53 14.63 13.11
CA GLU A 73 11.69 13.93 12.54
C GLU A 73 12.64 13.41 13.64
N GLU A 74 12.88 14.19 14.69
CA GLU A 74 13.60 13.77 15.89
C GLU A 74 12.85 12.66 16.65
N GLN A 75 11.53 12.75 16.78
CA GLN A 75 10.72 11.67 17.38
C GLN A 75 10.79 10.38 16.56
N ILE A 76 10.75 10.46 15.23
CA ILE A 76 10.90 9.31 14.34
C ILE A 76 12.31 8.71 14.49
N GLN A 77 13.37 9.53 14.43
CA GLN A 77 14.75 9.04 14.63
C GLN A 77 14.98 8.43 16.02
N ASN A 78 14.37 9.01 17.06
CA ASN A 78 14.44 8.48 18.42
C ASN A 78 13.61 7.20 18.59
N SER A 79 12.50 7.06 17.86
CA SER A 79 11.73 5.81 17.79
C SER A 79 12.50 4.70 17.05
N ASP A 80 13.31 5.07 16.05
CA ASP A 80 14.12 4.13 15.26
C ASP A 80 15.41 3.69 15.97
N THR A 81 15.90 4.42 16.99
CA THR A 81 17.24 4.16 17.58
C THR A 81 17.27 3.31 18.85
N LYS A 82 16.14 2.96 19.50
CA LYS A 82 16.17 2.06 20.67
C LYS A 82 14.94 1.15 20.84
N GLN A 83 14.45 0.52 19.77
CA GLN A 83 13.72 -0.73 19.95
C GLN A 83 14.73 -1.89 20.06
N LYS A 84 14.89 -2.40 21.29
CA LYS A 84 15.36 -3.76 21.53
C LYS A 84 14.52 -4.71 20.67
N ARG A 85 15.06 -5.08 19.50
CA ARG A 85 14.52 -6.16 18.68
C ARG A 85 14.57 -7.46 19.50
N SER A 86 13.50 -8.23 19.39
CA SER A 86 13.30 -9.61 19.85
C SER A 86 12.72 -9.77 21.27
N ARG A 87 11.39 -9.95 21.33
CA ARG A 87 10.67 -11.06 22.02
C ARG A 87 9.18 -10.79 22.21
N ILE A 88 8.74 -9.53 22.27
CA ILE A 88 7.36 -9.21 22.66
C ILE A 88 6.32 -9.63 21.60
N ASP A 89 6.67 -9.64 20.30
CA ASP A 89 5.73 -9.96 19.21
C ASP A 89 5.59 -11.47 18.94
N GLU A 90 6.60 -12.31 19.23
CA GLU A 90 6.40 -13.77 19.13
C GLU A 90 5.30 -14.23 20.09
N ASP A 91 5.24 -13.67 21.30
CA ASP A 91 4.28 -14.09 22.32
C ASP A 91 2.84 -13.57 22.08
N LYS A 92 2.65 -12.46 21.35
CA LYS A 92 1.30 -11.83 21.20
C LYS A 92 0.38 -12.68 20.32
N TYR A 93 0.87 -13.18 19.17
CA TYR A 93 0.05 -14.00 18.28
C TYR A 93 0.04 -15.49 18.67
N LEU A 94 1.11 -16.01 19.29
CA LEU A 94 1.17 -17.40 19.75
C LEU A 94 0.05 -17.75 20.74
N ASN A 95 -0.41 -16.78 21.51
CA ASN A 95 -1.51 -16.94 22.47
C ASN A 95 -2.90 -16.66 21.88
N THR A 96 -2.99 -16.23 20.61
CA THR A 96 -4.28 -16.00 19.95
C THR A 96 -4.73 -17.27 19.24
N THR A 97 -5.95 -17.71 19.54
CA THR A 97 -6.63 -18.80 18.83
C THR A 97 -7.54 -18.23 17.73
N LYS A 98 -7.81 -19.03 16.70
CA LYS A 98 -8.79 -18.72 15.66
C LYS A 98 -9.86 -19.79 15.65
N ASP A 99 -11.08 -19.39 15.30
CA ASP A 99 -12.24 -20.29 15.31
C ASP A 99 -12.21 -21.25 14.12
N VAL A 100 -11.48 -20.88 13.05
CA VAL A 100 -11.38 -21.61 11.78
C VAL A 100 -9.92 -21.94 11.49
N ASN A 101 -9.65 -23.14 10.96
CA ASN A 101 -8.32 -23.51 10.49
C ASN A 101 -8.03 -22.91 9.09
N TYR A 102 -6.77 -22.73 8.74
CA TYR A 102 -6.38 -22.25 7.42
C TYR A 102 -6.89 -23.12 6.28
N SER A 103 -6.79 -24.44 6.42
CA SER A 103 -7.32 -25.39 5.44
C SER A 103 -8.82 -25.18 5.19
N GLU A 104 -9.60 -25.10 6.26
CA GLU A 104 -11.05 -24.87 6.25
C GLU A 104 -11.40 -23.49 5.66
N PHE A 105 -10.73 -22.42 6.11
CA PHE A 105 -10.92 -21.06 5.57
C PHE A 105 -10.72 -21.02 4.06
N LEU A 106 -9.70 -21.71 3.52
CA LEU A 106 -9.50 -21.76 2.09
C LEU A 106 -10.60 -22.53 1.37
N ASP A 107 -11.10 -23.61 1.96
CA ASP A 107 -12.11 -24.45 1.34
C ASP A 107 -13.50 -23.78 1.38
N GLU A 108 -13.76 -22.93 2.39
CA GLU A 108 -14.98 -22.13 2.51
C GLU A 108 -14.94 -20.80 1.76
N LEU A 109 -13.78 -20.36 1.29
CA LEU A 109 -13.63 -19.12 0.54
C LEU A 109 -14.60 -19.07 -0.66
N VAL A 110 -15.56 -18.15 -0.60
CA VAL A 110 -16.61 -17.98 -1.59
C VAL A 110 -16.12 -17.11 -2.74
N ILE A 111 -16.22 -17.62 -3.96
CA ILE A 111 -15.99 -16.87 -5.19
C ILE A 111 -17.33 -16.66 -5.90
N ASN A 112 -17.61 -15.43 -6.32
CA ASN A 112 -18.81 -15.06 -7.07
C ASN A 112 -18.43 -14.25 -8.32
N ASP A 113 -19.45 -13.80 -9.07
CA ASP A 113 -19.28 -13.08 -10.33
C ASP A 113 -18.57 -11.74 -10.20
N ASP A 114 -18.67 -11.07 -9.05
CA ASP A 114 -17.93 -9.83 -8.80
C ASP A 114 -16.41 -10.08 -8.83
N HIS A 115 -15.96 -11.24 -8.36
CA HIS A 115 -14.55 -11.61 -8.48
C HIS A 115 -14.15 -11.86 -9.93
N LEU A 116 -15.02 -12.43 -10.77
CA LEU A 116 -14.72 -12.59 -12.20
C LEU A 116 -14.51 -11.23 -12.87
N ARG A 117 -15.32 -10.22 -12.50
CA ARG A 117 -15.13 -8.83 -12.97
C ARG A 117 -13.77 -8.26 -12.57
N LEU A 118 -13.28 -8.53 -11.35
CA LEU A 118 -11.94 -8.10 -10.95
C LEU A 118 -10.85 -8.66 -11.89
N TYR A 119 -10.96 -9.92 -12.29
CA TYR A 119 -10.04 -10.56 -13.23
C TYR A 119 -10.20 -10.03 -14.66
N TYR A 120 -11.39 -9.62 -15.05
CA TYR A 120 -11.63 -8.93 -16.31
C TYR A 120 -11.02 -7.52 -16.33
N ASP A 121 -11.12 -6.76 -15.24
CA ASP A 121 -10.70 -5.35 -15.22
C ASP A 121 -9.19 -5.16 -14.97
N HIS A 122 -8.56 -6.11 -14.27
CA HIS A 122 -7.18 -5.94 -13.78
C HIS A 122 -6.19 -6.93 -14.40
N SER A 123 -4.91 -6.79 -14.04
CA SER A 123 -3.93 -7.83 -14.26
C SER A 123 -4.23 -9.04 -13.35
N TYR A 124 -3.81 -10.24 -13.74
CA TYR A 124 -4.05 -11.45 -12.94
C TYR A 124 -3.55 -11.31 -11.49
N GLU A 125 -2.35 -10.77 -11.30
CA GLU A 125 -1.77 -10.58 -9.97
C GLU A 125 -2.55 -9.53 -9.15
N ASP A 126 -3.01 -8.45 -9.78
CA ASP A 126 -3.81 -7.42 -9.09
C ASP A 126 -5.21 -7.94 -8.73
N ALA A 127 -5.85 -8.66 -9.65
CA ALA A 127 -7.16 -9.26 -9.44
C ALA A 127 -7.13 -10.29 -8.31
N PHE A 128 -6.07 -11.11 -8.25
CA PHE A 128 -5.86 -12.05 -7.15
C PHE A 128 -5.81 -11.35 -5.80
N ILE A 129 -5.00 -10.29 -5.69
CA ILE A 129 -4.84 -9.54 -4.44
C ILE A 129 -6.17 -8.87 -4.05
N LYS A 130 -6.87 -8.24 -5.00
CA LYS A 130 -8.18 -7.62 -4.75
C LYS A 130 -9.25 -8.62 -4.35
N THR A 131 -9.23 -9.82 -4.93
CA THR A 131 -10.15 -10.91 -4.53
C THR A 131 -9.93 -11.26 -3.07
N PHE A 132 -8.68 -11.41 -2.67
CA PHE A 132 -8.34 -11.75 -1.29
C PHE A 132 -8.63 -10.61 -0.31
N GLU A 133 -8.33 -9.35 -0.66
CA GLU A 133 -8.72 -8.17 0.11
C GLU A 133 -10.21 -8.17 0.37
N ARG A 134 -11.01 -8.39 -0.69
CA ARG A 134 -12.46 -8.41 -0.58
C ARG A 134 -12.96 -9.52 0.33
N VAL A 135 -12.43 -10.74 0.19
CA VAL A 135 -12.78 -11.87 1.08
C VAL A 135 -12.49 -11.52 2.54
N ILE A 136 -11.31 -10.98 2.84
CA ILE A 136 -10.94 -10.58 4.20
C ILE A 136 -11.88 -9.50 4.74
N SER A 137 -12.20 -8.46 3.95
CA SER A 137 -13.04 -7.35 4.40
C SER A 137 -14.47 -7.76 4.81
N PHE A 138 -14.94 -8.91 4.37
CA PHE A 138 -16.25 -9.46 4.75
C PHE A 138 -16.15 -10.66 5.70
N THR A 139 -14.96 -11.01 6.17
CA THR A 139 -14.74 -12.11 7.11
C THR A 139 -14.48 -11.54 8.50
N ASP A 140 -15.17 -12.05 9.52
CA ASP A 140 -14.89 -11.67 10.91
C ASP A 140 -13.44 -11.97 11.28
N ALA A 141 -12.78 -11.06 12.00
CA ALA A 141 -11.36 -11.18 12.34
C ALA A 141 -11.00 -12.50 13.07
N LYS A 142 -11.93 -13.09 13.83
CA LYS A 142 -11.75 -14.40 14.51
C LYS A 142 -11.70 -15.58 13.55
N ASN A 143 -12.32 -15.44 12.38
CA ASN A 143 -12.40 -16.44 11.32
C ASN A 143 -11.30 -16.26 10.25
N ILE A 144 -10.39 -15.29 10.41
CA ILE A 144 -9.24 -15.10 9.53
C ILE A 144 -8.03 -15.81 10.16
N PRO A 145 -7.64 -17.00 9.69
CA PRO A 145 -6.52 -17.78 10.23
C PRO A 145 -5.17 -17.35 9.67
N LEU A 146 -5.00 -16.04 9.43
CA LEU A 146 -3.82 -15.47 8.81
C LEU A 146 -3.34 -14.31 9.66
N TYR A 147 -2.02 -14.26 9.86
CA TYR A 147 -1.39 -13.22 10.65
C TYR A 147 -0.09 -12.79 10.00
N ARG A 148 0.29 -11.55 10.25
CA ARG A 148 1.58 -11.01 9.85
C ARG A 148 2.30 -10.50 11.08
N THR A 149 3.50 -11.01 11.31
CA THR A 149 4.36 -10.53 12.40
C THR A 149 4.96 -9.16 12.07
N ASP A 150 5.49 -8.48 13.09
CA ASP A 150 6.23 -7.22 12.96
C ASP A 150 7.47 -7.40 12.08
N ALA A 151 8.09 -8.59 12.14
CA ALA A 151 9.17 -9.01 11.26
C ALA A 151 8.71 -9.29 9.81
N LYS A 152 7.47 -8.97 9.46
CA LYS A 152 6.86 -9.15 8.13
C LYS A 152 6.85 -10.61 7.68
N LYS A 153 6.73 -11.56 8.62
CA LYS A 153 6.52 -12.96 8.31
C LYS A 153 5.02 -13.23 8.25
N LEU A 154 4.60 -13.95 7.21
CA LEU A 154 3.23 -14.44 7.09
C LEU A 154 3.12 -15.74 7.89
N MET A 155 2.07 -15.84 8.70
CA MET A 155 1.73 -16.99 9.53
C MET A 155 0.32 -17.45 9.18
N TYR A 156 0.06 -18.75 9.24
CA TYR A 156 -1.29 -19.32 9.20
C TYR A 156 -1.58 -20.10 10.49
N TYR A 157 -2.85 -20.12 10.89
CA TYR A 157 -3.32 -20.92 12.02
C TYR A 157 -3.86 -22.26 11.53
N GLU A 158 -3.30 -23.36 12.01
CA GLU A 158 -3.71 -24.71 11.62
C GLU A 158 -3.51 -25.66 12.79
N ASN A 159 -4.51 -26.50 13.07
CA ASN A 159 -4.43 -27.54 14.11
C ASN A 159 -4.00 -26.97 15.47
N GLY A 160 -4.54 -25.80 15.84
CA GLY A 160 -4.30 -25.18 17.14
C GLY A 160 -3.00 -24.37 17.26
N LYS A 161 -2.21 -24.24 16.18
CA LYS A 161 -0.90 -23.55 16.22
C LYS A 161 -0.70 -22.62 15.02
N TRP A 162 0.14 -21.61 15.24
CA TRP A 162 0.60 -20.73 14.16
C TRP A 162 1.85 -21.28 13.48
N GLU A 163 1.82 -21.36 12.15
CA GLU A 163 2.92 -21.85 11.33
C GLU A 163 3.35 -20.82 10.29
N PRO A 164 4.66 -20.68 9.99
CA PRO A 164 5.13 -19.73 9.00
C PRO A 164 4.81 -20.19 7.57
N TRP A 165 4.40 -19.25 6.72
CA TRP A 165 4.21 -19.50 5.29
C TRP A 165 5.53 -19.79 4.60
N THR A 166 5.64 -20.98 4.03
CA THR A 166 6.72 -21.33 3.10
C THR A 166 6.38 -20.86 1.68
N LYS A 167 7.37 -20.88 0.79
CA LYS A 167 7.16 -20.60 -0.64
C LYS A 167 6.08 -21.52 -1.23
N ILE A 168 6.14 -22.80 -0.89
CA ILE A 168 5.19 -23.84 -1.32
C ILE A 168 3.78 -23.51 -0.82
N GLN A 169 3.63 -23.02 0.41
CA GLN A 169 2.30 -22.65 0.92
C GLN A 169 1.71 -21.43 0.21
N ILE A 170 2.52 -20.44 -0.16
CA ILE A 170 2.06 -19.32 -1.00
C ILE A 170 1.62 -19.83 -2.37
N GLU A 171 2.40 -20.73 -2.98
CA GLU A 171 2.06 -21.33 -4.27
C GLU A 171 0.74 -22.11 -4.21
N ASN A 172 0.58 -22.96 -3.19
CA ASN A 172 -0.64 -23.74 -2.95
C ASN A 172 -1.85 -22.83 -2.70
N PHE A 173 -1.68 -21.76 -1.94
CA PHE A 173 -2.70 -20.75 -1.69
C PHE A 173 -3.20 -20.13 -3.00
N VAL A 174 -2.26 -19.63 -3.81
CA VAL A 174 -2.56 -19.01 -5.10
C VAL A 174 -3.26 -20.02 -6.02
N PHE A 175 -2.78 -21.27 -6.04
CA PHE A 175 -3.35 -22.33 -6.86
C PHE A 175 -4.78 -22.69 -6.43
N LYS A 176 -5.05 -22.85 -5.13
CA LYS A 176 -6.40 -23.15 -4.60
C LYS A 176 -7.41 -22.06 -4.96
N VAL A 177 -7.06 -20.80 -4.71
CA VAL A 177 -7.93 -19.67 -5.07
C VAL A 177 -8.15 -19.63 -6.58
N HIS A 178 -7.10 -19.79 -7.38
CA HIS A 178 -7.23 -19.85 -8.84
C HIS A 178 -8.18 -20.96 -9.30
N HIS A 179 -8.09 -22.15 -8.71
CA HIS A 179 -8.99 -23.25 -9.02
C HIS A 179 -10.46 -22.89 -8.73
N LYS A 180 -10.73 -22.19 -7.61
CA LYS A 180 -12.07 -21.68 -7.29
C LYS A 180 -12.54 -20.62 -8.28
N ILE A 181 -11.66 -19.71 -8.72
CA ILE A 181 -11.97 -18.74 -9.79
C ILE A 181 -12.36 -19.49 -11.08
N MET A 182 -11.55 -20.47 -11.50
CA MET A 182 -11.84 -21.25 -12.71
C MET A 182 -13.14 -22.03 -12.58
N HIS A 183 -13.44 -22.58 -11.41
CA HIS A 183 -14.72 -23.25 -11.17
C HIS A 183 -15.90 -22.28 -11.33
N GLN A 184 -15.80 -21.06 -10.77
CA GLN A 184 -16.84 -20.05 -10.94
C GLN A 184 -17.00 -19.61 -12.39
N VAL A 185 -15.92 -19.54 -13.17
CA VAL A 185 -16.00 -19.28 -14.63
C VAL A 185 -16.82 -20.36 -15.35
N MET A 186 -16.65 -21.63 -14.97
CA MET A 186 -17.41 -22.73 -15.57
C MET A 186 -18.89 -22.67 -15.20
N ILE A 187 -19.22 -22.34 -13.95
CA ILE A 187 -20.60 -22.10 -13.51
C ILE A 187 -21.21 -20.97 -14.33
N TRP A 188 -20.53 -19.82 -14.38
CA TRP A 188 -20.99 -18.66 -15.11
C TRP A 188 -21.21 -18.96 -16.60
N GLN A 189 -20.31 -19.72 -17.24
CA GLN A 189 -20.45 -20.15 -18.62
C GLN A 189 -21.69 -21.02 -18.84
N GLN A 190 -22.00 -21.92 -17.91
CA GLN A 190 -23.20 -22.77 -17.98
C GLN A 190 -24.47 -21.93 -17.88
N GLU A 191 -24.51 -21.01 -16.92
CA GLU A 191 -25.64 -20.10 -16.69
C GLU A 191 -25.92 -19.18 -17.88
N HIS A 192 -24.88 -18.79 -18.63
CA HIS A 192 -24.98 -17.85 -19.76
C HIS A 192 -24.77 -18.53 -21.13
N SER A 193 -24.86 -19.85 -21.20
CA SER A 193 -24.58 -20.65 -22.41
C SER A 193 -25.37 -20.18 -23.64
N ASN A 194 -26.68 -19.98 -23.48
CA ASN A 194 -27.56 -19.49 -24.55
C ASN A 194 -27.16 -18.08 -25.01
N GLU A 195 -26.76 -17.19 -24.09
CA GLU A 195 -26.37 -15.83 -24.45
C GLU A 195 -25.03 -15.78 -25.16
N LEU A 196 -24.11 -16.67 -24.77
CA LEU A 196 -22.81 -16.83 -25.42
C LEU A 196 -22.94 -17.32 -26.86
N GLU A 197 -24.04 -17.93 -27.30
CA GLU A 197 -24.22 -18.33 -28.71
C GLU A 197 -24.48 -17.13 -29.63
N TYR A 198 -25.19 -16.10 -29.14
CA TYR A 198 -25.75 -15.04 -30.00
C TYR A 198 -25.27 -13.62 -29.65
N LYS A 199 -24.68 -13.38 -28.46
CA LYS A 199 -24.17 -12.05 -28.06
C LYS A 199 -22.66 -11.96 -28.22
N GLU A 200 -22.21 -11.31 -29.30
CA GLU A 200 -20.78 -11.11 -29.59
C GLU A 200 -20.03 -10.38 -28.46
N SER A 201 -20.63 -9.34 -27.86
CA SER A 201 -20.01 -8.61 -26.75
C SER A 201 -19.74 -9.48 -25.54
N LEU A 202 -20.63 -10.44 -25.25
CA LEU A 202 -20.48 -11.38 -24.14
C LEU A 202 -19.41 -12.43 -24.45
N GLN A 203 -19.35 -12.92 -25.68
CA GLN A 203 -18.29 -13.81 -26.16
C GLN A 203 -16.91 -13.16 -26.04
N GLN A 204 -16.78 -11.90 -26.45
CA GLN A 204 -15.53 -11.14 -26.36
C GLN A 204 -15.11 -10.97 -24.90
N TRP A 205 -16.04 -10.56 -24.03
CA TRP A 205 -15.78 -10.42 -22.60
C TRP A 205 -15.28 -11.73 -21.98
N PHE A 206 -15.96 -12.84 -22.25
CA PHE A 206 -15.61 -14.16 -21.75
C PHE A 206 -14.24 -14.64 -22.29
N HIS A 207 -13.97 -14.44 -23.57
CA HIS A 207 -12.70 -14.80 -24.19
C HIS A 207 -11.52 -14.02 -23.59
N GLU A 208 -11.69 -12.72 -23.36
CA GLU A 208 -10.67 -11.90 -22.70
C GLU A 208 -10.41 -12.33 -21.26
N LEU A 209 -11.47 -12.63 -20.50
CA LEU A 209 -11.37 -13.18 -19.15
C LEU A 209 -10.57 -14.50 -19.15
N LEU A 210 -10.94 -15.46 -20.01
CA LEU A 210 -10.22 -16.73 -20.13
C LEU A 210 -8.77 -16.53 -20.52
N LYS A 211 -8.48 -15.62 -21.46
CA LYS A 211 -7.11 -15.30 -21.86
C LYS A 211 -6.29 -14.78 -20.68
N LYS A 212 -6.86 -13.96 -19.80
CA LYS A 212 -6.18 -13.47 -18.59
C LYS A 212 -5.94 -14.58 -17.55
N LEU A 213 -6.90 -15.49 -17.37
CA LEU A 213 -6.80 -16.58 -16.42
C LEU A 213 -5.86 -17.70 -16.87
N THR A 214 -5.81 -17.97 -18.17
CA THR A 214 -4.96 -19.01 -18.77
C THR A 214 -3.55 -18.53 -19.06
N ASN A 215 -3.36 -17.24 -19.34
CA ASN A 215 -2.04 -16.64 -19.52
C ASN A 215 -1.38 -16.37 -18.17
N ARG A 216 -1.07 -17.47 -17.46
CA ARG A 216 -0.29 -17.53 -16.24
C ARG A 216 1.16 -17.12 -16.52
N LYS A 217 1.41 -15.84 -16.89
CA LYS A 217 2.76 -15.29 -16.78
C LYS A 217 3.23 -15.60 -15.37
N ALA A 218 4.46 -16.13 -15.26
CA ALA A 218 5.02 -16.63 -14.00
C ALA A 218 4.73 -15.65 -12.86
N PHE A 219 3.77 -16.01 -12.03
CA PHE A 219 3.37 -15.18 -10.92
C PHE A 219 4.57 -15.06 -9.98
N SER A 220 4.83 -13.87 -9.46
CA SER A 220 5.94 -13.71 -8.52
C SER A 220 5.44 -14.01 -7.11
N VAL A 221 5.84 -15.17 -6.56
CA VAL A 221 5.60 -15.54 -5.15
C VAL A 221 6.00 -14.40 -4.21
N ASP A 222 7.14 -13.78 -4.45
CA ASP A 222 7.65 -12.67 -3.63
C ASP A 222 6.80 -11.40 -3.75
N LYS A 223 6.24 -11.13 -4.93
CA LYS A 223 5.32 -10.00 -5.13
C LYS A 223 3.99 -10.24 -4.42
N VAL A 224 3.41 -11.44 -4.55
CA VAL A 224 2.20 -11.83 -3.82
C VAL A 224 2.44 -11.74 -2.32
N LYS A 225 3.51 -12.36 -1.81
CA LYS A 225 3.89 -12.31 -0.40
C LYS A 225 3.96 -10.87 0.12
N ARG A 226 4.65 -9.97 -0.59
CA ARG A 226 4.76 -8.55 -0.20
C ARG A 226 3.41 -7.86 -0.14
N ARG A 227 2.50 -8.17 -1.05
CA ARG A 227 1.16 -7.56 -1.06
C ARG A 227 0.24 -8.14 0.02
N LEU A 228 0.28 -9.45 0.27
CA LEU A 228 -0.43 -10.08 1.39
C LEU A 228 0.01 -9.49 2.74
N ILE A 229 1.31 -9.25 2.92
CA ILE A 229 1.86 -8.56 4.09
C ILE A 229 1.31 -7.13 4.23
N GLY A 230 1.01 -6.46 3.11
CA GLY A 230 0.41 -5.12 3.10
C GLY A 230 -1.07 -5.11 3.48
N ILE A 231 -1.82 -6.14 3.05
CA ILE A 231 -3.25 -6.28 3.35
C ILE A 231 -3.46 -6.58 4.83
N LEU A 232 -2.73 -7.57 5.35
CA LEU A 232 -2.82 -7.98 6.76
C LEU A 232 -2.25 -6.93 7.74
N ASN A 233 -1.80 -5.79 7.22
CA ASN A 233 -1.33 -4.65 7.99
C ASN A 233 -2.47 -3.71 8.41
N PHE A 234 -3.65 -3.84 7.78
CA PHE A 234 -4.79 -2.92 8.00
C PHE A 234 -5.54 -3.17 9.32
N ASP A 235 -5.36 -4.33 9.98
CA ASP A 235 -6.17 -4.71 11.15
C ASP A 235 -5.51 -4.50 12.51
N ASN A 236 -4.24 -4.08 12.59
CA ASN A 236 -3.59 -3.88 13.91
C ASN A 236 -3.85 -2.51 14.55
N ASN A 237 -4.73 -1.69 13.97
CA ASN A 237 -5.07 -0.34 14.49
C ASN A 237 -6.56 -0.15 14.82
N ILE A 238 -7.36 -1.23 14.86
CA ILE A 238 -8.76 -1.14 15.26
C ILE A 238 -8.89 -1.74 16.67
N ASP A 239 -9.09 -0.81 17.61
CA ASP A 239 -9.58 -0.93 18.98
C ASP A 239 -8.62 -1.46 20.08
N ASP A 240 -7.87 -0.52 20.67
CA ASP A 240 -7.66 -0.42 22.13
C ASP A 240 -8.65 0.62 22.71
#